data_AF-A0A7K9ACV2-F1
#
_entry.id   AF-A0A7K9ACV2-F1
#
_cell.length_a   1.000
_cell.length_b   1.000
_cell.length_c   1.000
_cell.angle_alpha   90.00
_cell.angle_beta   90.00
_cell.angle_gamma   90.00
#
_symmetry.space_group_name_H-M   'P 1'
#
loop_
_entity.id
_entity.type
_entity.pdbx_description
1 polymer ?
#
loop_
_entity_poly.entity_id
_entity_poly.type
_entity_poly.pdbx_seq_one_letter_code
_entity_poly.pdbx_strand_id
1 'polypeptide(L)'
;MGGWEMIRKIGDTSAIYRFTLRYVLKAGQTATVWAANAGVTASPPTDLIWKNQNSWGTGEDVKVVLKNSQGEEVAQRSTVFKTTAREGEDEEIEEEGTEPLEAEELSPQQVSW
;
A
#
# COMPACT_ATOMS: atom_id res chain seq x y z
N MET A 1 -0.55 -12.56 -25.97
CA MET A 1 0.64 -12.54 -25.09
C MET A 1 1.13 -13.96 -24.81
N GLY A 2 1.15 -14.84 -25.82
CA GLY A 2 1.60 -16.21 -25.62
C GLY A 2 3.09 -16.25 -25.30
N GLY A 3 3.47 -16.93 -24.22
CA GLY A 3 4.88 -17.05 -23.81
C GLY A 3 5.47 -15.80 -23.15
N TRP A 4 4.65 -14.80 -22.82
CA TRP A 4 5.09 -13.63 -22.08
C TRP A 4 5.27 -13.96 -20.60
N GLU A 5 6.11 -13.18 -19.91
CA GLU A 5 6.38 -13.35 -18.49
C GLU A 5 6.10 -12.04 -17.74
N MET A 6 5.38 -12.13 -16.62
CA MET A 6 5.25 -11.03 -15.65
C MET A 6 6.07 -11.38 -14.41
N ILE A 7 7.05 -10.55 -14.10
CA ILE A 7 7.99 -10.74 -12.99
C ILE A 7 7.64 -9.75 -11.90
N ARG A 8 7.32 -10.24 -10.71
CA ARG A 8 7.16 -9.43 -9.50
C ARG A 8 8.45 -9.50 -8.69
N LYS A 9 8.94 -8.36 -8.21
CA LYS A 9 10.05 -8.25 -7.26
C LYS A 9 9.60 -7.47 -6.02
N ILE A 10 9.92 -8.01 -4.85
CA ILE A 10 9.68 -7.42 -3.53
C ILE A 10 10.95 -7.64 -2.71
N GLY A 11 11.68 -6.58 -2.39
CA GLY A 11 13.06 -6.68 -1.91
C GLY A 11 13.92 -7.55 -2.84
N ASP A 12 14.58 -8.55 -2.29
CA ASP A 12 15.41 -9.51 -3.03
C ASP A 12 14.63 -10.71 -3.60
N THR A 13 13.35 -10.85 -3.25
CA THR A 13 12.52 -11.97 -3.68
C THR A 13 11.85 -11.66 -5.00
N SER A 14 11.90 -12.63 -5.94
CA SER A 14 11.19 -12.52 -7.22
C SER A 14 10.29 -13.72 -7.48
N ALA A 15 9.17 -13.47 -8.17
CA ALA A 15 8.25 -14.48 -8.63
C ALA A 15 7.89 -14.22 -10.10
N ILE A 16 7.77 -15.29 -10.89
CA ILE A 16 7.47 -15.21 -12.33
C ILE A 16 6.10 -15.85 -12.61
N TYR A 17 5.20 -15.09 -13.25
CA TYR A 17 3.96 -15.58 -13.83
C TYR A 17 4.15 -15.71 -15.34
N ARG A 18 3.79 -16.88 -15.89
CA ARG A 18 3.90 -17.15 -17.34
C ARG A 18 2.52 -17.20 -17.98
N PHE A 19 2.31 -16.38 -18.99
CA PHE A 19 1.11 -16.45 -19.81
C PHE A 19 1.17 -17.71 -20.69
N THR A 20 0.04 -18.43 -20.79
CA THR A 20 -0.02 -19.63 -21.64
C THR A 20 0.22 -19.26 -23.11
N LEU A 21 0.80 -20.18 -23.90
CA LEU A 21 1.14 -19.92 -25.31
C LEU A 21 -0.06 -19.46 -26.16
N ARG A 22 -1.29 -19.86 -25.79
CA ARG A 22 -2.52 -19.50 -26.50
C ARG A 22 -3.21 -18.25 -25.93
N TYR A 23 -2.62 -17.59 -24.94
CA TYR A 23 -3.25 -16.45 -24.29
C TYR A 23 -3.27 -15.21 -25.21
N VAL A 24 -4.45 -14.65 -25.42
CA VAL A 24 -4.68 -13.45 -26.24
C VAL A 24 -5.36 -12.39 -25.38
N LEU A 25 -4.72 -11.22 -25.26
CA LEU A 25 -5.31 -10.01 -24.70
C LEU A 25 -5.72 -9.12 -25.88
N LYS A 26 -7.02 -8.86 -26.06
CA LYS A 26 -7.50 -8.03 -27.17
C LYS A 26 -7.24 -6.55 -26.89
N ALA A 27 -7.22 -5.74 -27.95
CA ALA A 27 -7.09 -4.30 -27.84
C ALA A 27 -8.20 -3.72 -26.92
N GLY A 28 -7.82 -2.79 -26.05
CA GLY A 28 -8.73 -2.15 -25.09
C GLY A 28 -9.19 -3.04 -23.94
N GLN A 29 -8.78 -4.31 -23.86
CA GLN A 29 -9.11 -5.19 -22.75
C GLN A 29 -8.03 -5.16 -21.66
N THR A 30 -8.46 -5.51 -20.46
CA THR A 30 -7.59 -5.68 -19.30
C THR A 30 -7.64 -7.13 -18.83
N ALA A 31 -6.53 -7.59 -18.27
CA ALA A 31 -6.46 -8.84 -17.55
C ALA A 31 -5.78 -8.64 -16.21
N THR A 32 -6.27 -9.36 -15.21
CA THR A 32 -5.83 -9.29 -13.82
C THR A 32 -5.26 -10.64 -13.43
N VAL A 33 -4.04 -10.64 -12.92
CA VAL A 33 -3.40 -11.81 -12.32
C VAL A 33 -3.57 -11.71 -10.81
N TRP A 34 -4.48 -12.52 -10.27
CA TRP A 34 -4.82 -12.58 -8.86
C TRP A 34 -3.90 -13.54 -8.10
N ALA A 35 -3.64 -13.24 -6.83
CA ALA A 35 -3.00 -14.18 -5.92
C ALA A 35 -3.89 -15.41 -5.67
N ALA A 36 -3.28 -16.54 -5.32
CA ALA A 36 -3.97 -17.80 -5.04
C ALA A 36 -5.02 -17.69 -3.93
N ASN A 37 -4.73 -16.88 -2.90
CA ASN A 37 -5.59 -16.66 -1.75
C ASN A 37 -6.46 -15.39 -1.87
N ALA A 38 -6.63 -14.83 -3.08
CA ALA A 38 -7.45 -13.63 -3.28
C ALA A 38 -8.96 -13.90 -3.15
N GLY A 39 -9.40 -15.16 -3.09
CA GLY A 39 -10.83 -15.52 -3.05
C GLY A 39 -11.57 -15.30 -4.38
N VAL A 40 -10.83 -15.02 -5.47
CA VAL A 40 -11.41 -14.80 -6.80
C VAL A 40 -11.43 -16.12 -7.59
N THR A 41 -12.54 -16.38 -8.27
CA THR A 41 -12.65 -17.53 -9.19
C THR A 41 -12.01 -17.18 -10.53
N ALA A 42 -11.19 -18.09 -11.07
CA ALA A 42 -10.57 -17.91 -12.37
C ALA A 42 -11.62 -17.77 -13.48
N SER A 43 -11.50 -16.71 -14.30
CA SER A 43 -12.33 -16.49 -15.49
C SER A 43 -11.46 -16.01 -16.66
N PRO A 44 -10.64 -16.89 -17.27
CA PRO A 44 -9.81 -16.50 -18.40
C PRO A 44 -10.65 -16.00 -19.60
N PRO A 45 -10.19 -14.98 -20.34
CA PRO A 45 -8.85 -14.40 -20.29
C PRO A 45 -8.69 -13.24 -19.29
N THR A 46 -9.77 -12.73 -18.69
CA THR A 46 -9.76 -11.51 -17.87
C THR A 46 -9.21 -11.75 -16.47
N ASP A 47 -9.58 -12.86 -15.84
CA ASP A 47 -9.23 -13.14 -14.45
C ASP A 47 -8.41 -14.42 -14.36
N LEU A 48 -7.12 -14.24 -14.10
CA LEU A 48 -6.11 -15.29 -14.04
C LEU A 48 -5.66 -15.51 -12.60
N ILE A 49 -5.39 -16.74 -12.20
CA ILE A 49 -4.92 -17.06 -10.84
C ILE A 49 -3.45 -17.48 -10.87
N TRP A 50 -2.64 -16.84 -10.04
CA TRP A 50 -1.25 -17.22 -9.77
C TRP A 50 -1.21 -18.30 -8.69
N LYS A 51 -1.52 -19.53 -9.08
CA LYS A 51 -1.82 -20.67 -8.18
C LYS A 51 -0.86 -20.91 -7.02
N ASN A 52 0.43 -20.60 -7.17
CA ASN A 52 1.47 -20.87 -6.17
C ASN A 52 2.00 -19.58 -5.52
N GLN A 53 1.26 -18.47 -5.59
CA GLN A 53 1.65 -17.20 -4.99
C GLN A 53 0.49 -16.61 -4.21
N ASN A 54 0.70 -16.47 -2.90
CA ASN A 54 -0.21 -15.73 -2.04
C ASN A 54 -0.01 -14.22 -2.23
N SER A 55 -0.97 -13.46 -1.74
CA SER A 55 -0.89 -12.01 -1.63
C SER A 55 0.34 -11.62 -0.83
N TRP A 56 0.98 -10.51 -1.24
CA TRP A 56 2.11 -9.91 -0.55
C TRP A 56 1.68 -8.91 0.54
N GLY A 57 0.37 -8.70 0.73
CA GLY A 57 -0.13 -7.77 1.73
C GLY A 57 0.01 -6.30 1.31
N THR A 58 -0.01 -5.41 2.30
CA THR A 58 0.11 -3.96 2.15
C THR A 58 1.43 -3.50 2.76
N GLY A 59 1.96 -2.36 2.30
CA GLY A 59 3.15 -1.76 2.90
C GLY A 59 4.46 -2.07 2.19
N GLU A 60 4.42 -2.89 1.15
CA GLU A 60 5.59 -3.35 0.41
C GLU A 60 5.87 -2.51 -0.83
N ASP A 61 7.15 -2.25 -1.08
CA ASP A 61 7.62 -1.73 -2.36
C ASP A 61 7.65 -2.87 -3.39
N VAL A 62 6.78 -2.78 -4.39
CA VAL A 62 6.62 -3.82 -5.40
C VAL A 62 7.04 -3.30 -6.75
N LYS A 63 7.99 -3.98 -7.39
CA LYS A 63 8.32 -3.78 -8.81
C LYS A 63 7.74 -4.91 -9.65
N VAL A 64 7.05 -4.56 -10.73
CA VAL A 64 6.54 -5.48 -11.74
C VAL A 64 7.19 -5.17 -13.07
N VAL A 65 7.69 -6.21 -13.74
CA VAL A 65 8.30 -6.14 -15.07
C VAL A 65 7.54 -7.09 -15.99
N LEU A 66 7.19 -6.62 -17.19
CA LEU A 66 6.57 -7.44 -18.23
C LEU A 66 7.59 -7.70 -19.34
N LYS A 67 7.78 -8.97 -19.66
CA LYS A 67 8.65 -9.43 -20.74
C LYS A 67 7.85 -10.08 -21.86
N ASN A 68 8.23 -9.79 -23.11
CA ASN A 68 7.65 -10.44 -24.27
C ASN A 68 8.15 -11.88 -24.43
N SER A 69 7.67 -12.59 -25.46
CA SER A 69 8.05 -13.99 -25.74
C SER A 69 9.52 -14.17 -26.16
N GLN A 70 10.24 -13.09 -26.45
CA GLN A 70 11.68 -13.09 -26.74
C GLN A 70 12.52 -12.82 -25.49
N GLY A 71 11.88 -12.55 -24.34
CA GLY A 71 12.56 -12.23 -23.08
C GLY A 71 12.93 -10.76 -22.91
N GLU A 72 12.50 -9.90 -23.84
CA GLU A 72 12.76 -8.45 -23.78
C GLU A 72 11.78 -7.77 -22.82
N GLU A 73 12.29 -6.84 -22.01
CA GLU A 73 11.45 -6.00 -21.14
C GLU A 73 10.69 -4.97 -21.97
N VAL A 74 9.36 -5.01 -21.92
CA VAL A 74 8.48 -4.14 -22.71
C VAL A 74 7.67 -3.17 -21.85
N ALA A 75 7.56 -3.43 -20.54
CA ALA A 75 6.97 -2.51 -19.58
C ALA A 75 7.48 -2.79 -18.17
N GLN A 76 7.50 -1.77 -17.33
CA GLN A 76 7.76 -1.90 -15.90
C GLN A 76 6.91 -0.91 -15.11
N ARG A 77 6.60 -1.28 -13.86
CA ARG A 77 5.94 -0.39 -12.89
C ARG A 77 6.45 -0.70 -11.50
N SER A 78 6.68 0.33 -10.71
CA SER A 78 7.02 0.21 -9.28
C SER A 78 6.00 0.93 -8.42
N THR A 79 5.73 0.38 -7.24
CA THR A 79 4.96 1.02 -6.17
C THR A 79 5.92 1.36 -5.04
N VAL A 80 5.77 2.55 -4.46
CA VAL A 80 6.52 2.98 -3.27
C VAL A 80 5.52 3.22 -2.14
N PHE A 81 5.70 2.51 -1.03
CA PHE A 81 4.92 2.72 0.18
C PHE A 81 5.65 3.67 1.12
N LYS A 82 4.97 4.72 1.56
CA LYS A 82 5.50 5.65 2.57
C LYS A 82 4.64 5.54 3.82
N THR A 83 5.23 5.07 4.92
CA THR A 83 4.60 5.16 6.24
C THR A 83 4.77 6.58 6.77
N THR A 84 3.68 7.27 7.09
CA THR A 84 3.75 8.50 7.90
C THR A 84 4.03 8.06 9.34
N ALA A 85 5.29 8.09 9.76
CA ALA A 85 5.60 8.04 11.18
C ALA A 85 5.00 9.32 11.80
N ARG A 86 4.13 9.16 12.80
CA ARG A 86 3.81 10.25 13.72
C ARG A 86 5.05 10.36 14.60
N GLU A 87 5.90 11.34 14.33
CA GLU A 87 6.97 11.70 15.25
C GLU A 87 6.28 12.08 16.57
N GLY A 88 6.59 11.35 17.63
CA GLY A 88 6.12 11.69 18.98
C GLY A 88 6.80 12.98 19.38
N GLU A 89 6.03 14.05 19.45
CA GLU A 89 6.39 15.26 20.18
C GLU A 89 6.39 14.88 21.67
N ASP A 90 7.52 14.38 22.16
CA ASP A 90 7.85 14.41 23.59
C ASP A 90 8.20 15.88 23.93
N GLU A 91 7.19 16.74 24.01
CA GLU A 91 7.35 18.04 24.68
C GLU A 91 7.28 17.77 26.19
N GLU A 92 8.46 17.69 26.82
CA GLU A 92 8.61 17.82 28.26
C GLU A 92 7.91 19.11 28.70
N ILE A 93 6.79 18.97 29.40
CA ILE A 93 6.13 20.10 30.08
C ILE A 93 7.08 20.50 31.21
N GLU A 94 7.93 21.50 30.98
CA GLU A 94 8.60 22.22 32.06
C GLU A 94 7.50 22.81 32.96
N GLU A 95 7.43 22.37 34.21
CA GLU A 95 6.53 22.93 35.22
C GLU A 95 6.81 24.43 35.35
N GLU A 96 5.93 25.25 34.78
CA GLU A 96 5.91 26.68 35.02
C GLU A 96 5.42 26.92 36.46
N GLY A 97 6.35 27.34 37.32
CA GLY A 97 6.09 27.63 38.73
C GLY A 97 4.89 28.55 38.91
N THR A 98 3.81 28.00 39.46
CA THR A 98 2.64 28.80 39.85
C THR A 98 2.86 29.27 41.29
N GLU A 99 3.20 30.55 41.45
CA GLU A 99 3.23 31.20 42.77
C GLU A 99 1.82 31.23 43.40
N PRO A 100 1.70 31.01 44.72
CA PRO A 100 0.41 30.99 45.40
C PRO A 100 -0.18 32.41 45.43
N LEU A 101 -1.27 32.60 44.70
CA LEU A 101 -2.08 33.82 44.76
C LEU A 101 -2.82 33.81 46.10
N GLU A 102 -2.38 34.67 47.03
CA GLU A 102 -3.02 34.88 48.32
C GLU A 102 -4.48 35.30 48.10
N ALA A 103 -5.38 34.48 48.62
CA ALA A 103 -6.81 34.75 48.64
C ALA A 103 -7.07 35.88 49.63
N GLU A 104 -7.50 37.04 49.14
CA GLU A 104 -8.27 37.96 49.97
C GLU A 104 -9.71 38.02 49.46
N GLU A 105 -10.55 37.26 50.14
CA GLU A 105 -12.00 37.38 50.10
C GLU A 105 -12.41 38.81 50.48
N LEU A 106 -13.07 39.51 49.56
CA LEU A 106 -14.09 40.51 49.91
C LEU A 106 -15.32 40.29 49.02
N SER A 107 -16.18 39.39 49.49
CA SER A 107 -17.59 39.33 49.17
C SER A 107 -18.34 40.52 49.83
N PRO A 108 -19.65 40.74 49.59
CA PRO A 108 -20.42 40.75 48.33
C PRO A 108 -21.43 41.93 48.25
N GLN A 109 -22.06 42.13 47.08
CA GLN A 109 -23.36 42.84 46.85
C GLN A 109 -23.35 44.38 47.06
N GLN A 110 -23.98 45.23 46.26
CA GLN A 110 -25.36 45.21 45.76
C GLN A 110 -25.59 46.26 44.63
N VAL A 111 -26.70 46.04 43.93
CA VAL A 111 -27.24 46.63 42.69
C VAL A 111 -27.81 48.05 42.84
N SER A 112 -28.07 48.69 41.68
CA SER A 112 -29.10 49.73 41.37
C SER A 112 -28.61 51.19 41.39
N TRP A 113 -28.89 52.07 40.42
CA TRP A 113 -29.81 52.11 39.26
C TRP A 113 -29.11 52.71 38.03
#